data_AF-A0A0V0GAS1-F1
#
_entry.id   AF-A0A0V0GAS1-F1
#
_cell.length_a   1.000
_cell.length_b   1.000
_cell.length_c   1.000
_cell.angle_alpha   90.00
_cell.angle_beta   90.00
_cell.angle_gamma   90.00
#
_symmetry.space_group_name_H-M   'P 1'
#
loop_
_entity.id
_entity.type
_entity.pdbx_description
1 polymer ?
#
loop_
_entity_poly.entity_id
_entity_poly.type
_entity_poly.pdbx_seq_one_letter_code
_entity_poly.pdbx_strand_id
1 'polypeptide(L)'
;DALEAQIEELERRIIGNVQISEKDAPIADSLLHSNNAVSNAVSSYESIKTIFDRITLLGKFLDPTYEDSLADNVTKTKMVLESESELRLLLSQLTKLNEMNNSLSGEPFKNVPSLTEQLRKVSEAAIKTQEECNQIERNARTLMENYSLVLRTMNRSLLLFDAVLSEIEENDQVKKNIDE
;
A
#
# COMPACT_ATOMS: atom_id res chain seq x y z
N ASP A 1 6.14 -52.11 92.78
CA ASP A 1 7.42 -52.18 92.04
C ASP A 1 7.26 -52.47 90.55
N ALA A 2 6.83 -53.66 90.12
CA ALA A 2 6.69 -53.94 88.67
C ALA A 2 5.62 -53.08 87.96
N LEU A 3 4.49 -52.84 88.64
CA LEU A 3 3.42 -51.97 88.13
C LEU A 3 3.83 -50.49 88.13
N GLU A 4 4.59 -50.06 89.14
CA GLU A 4 5.11 -48.70 89.26
C GLU A 4 6.02 -48.37 88.07
N ALA A 5 6.96 -49.27 87.74
CA ALA A 5 7.86 -49.11 86.61
C ALA A 5 7.13 -49.10 85.26
N GLN A 6 6.03 -49.86 85.14
CA GLN A 6 5.20 -49.85 83.94
C GLN A 6 4.41 -48.54 83.79
N ILE A 7 3.90 -48.00 84.90
CA ILE A 7 3.20 -46.71 84.91
C ILE A 7 4.17 -45.58 84.55
N GLU A 8 5.38 -45.57 85.13
CA GLU A 8 6.38 -44.54 84.84
C GLU A 8 6.85 -44.56 83.37
N GLU A 9 6.97 -45.75 82.76
CA GLU A 9 7.27 -45.88 81.32
C GLU A 9 6.11 -45.42 80.44
N LEU A 10 4.86 -45.68 80.85
CA LEU A 10 3.67 -45.21 80.13
C LEU A 10 3.51 -43.68 80.21
N GLU A 11 3.74 -43.09 81.38
CA GLU A 11 3.73 -41.64 81.58
C GLU A 11 4.80 -40.97 80.71
N ARG A 12 6.02 -41.52 80.70
CA ARG A 12 7.12 -41.04 79.86
C ARG A 12 6.80 -41.08 78.37
N ARG A 13 6.08 -42.11 77.90
CA ARG A 13 5.71 -42.24 76.49
C ARG A 13 4.58 -41.33 76.04
N ILE A 14 3.58 -41.11 76.89
CA ILE A 14 2.38 -40.37 76.51
C ILE A 14 2.57 -38.86 76.72
N ILE A 15 3.23 -38.49 77.82
CA ILE A 15 3.33 -37.11 78.29
C ILE A 15 4.72 -36.52 78.02
N GLY A 16 5.75 -37.37 77.95
CA GLY A 16 7.14 -36.91 77.90
C GLY A 16 7.55 -36.18 79.18
N ASN A 17 8.58 -35.32 79.10
CA ASN A 17 9.11 -34.57 80.25
C ASN A 17 8.28 -33.31 80.62
N VAL A 18 7.00 -33.25 80.25
CA VAL A 18 6.15 -32.08 80.45
C VAL A 18 5.14 -32.36 81.57
N GLN A 19 5.06 -31.49 82.58
CA GLN A 19 4.04 -31.59 83.64
C GLN A 19 2.68 -31.18 83.05
N ILE A 20 1.78 -32.13 82.80
CA ILE A 20 0.41 -31.83 82.34
C ILE A 20 -0.38 -31.25 83.50
N SER A 21 -1.07 -30.13 83.25
CA SER A 21 -2.03 -29.57 84.19
C SER A 21 -3.41 -30.19 83.92
N GLU A 22 -4.25 -30.41 84.94
CA GLU A 22 -5.65 -30.88 84.80
C GLU A 22 -6.53 -30.02 83.86
N LYS A 23 -6.03 -28.87 83.40
CA LYS A 23 -6.68 -28.00 82.41
C LYS A 23 -6.38 -28.33 80.95
N ASP A 24 -5.45 -29.22 80.66
CA ASP A 24 -5.10 -29.56 79.29
C ASP A 24 -6.12 -30.56 78.72
N ALA A 25 -6.66 -30.25 77.54
CA ALA A 25 -7.67 -31.09 76.88
C ALA A 25 -7.15 -32.52 76.70
N PRO A 26 -8.00 -33.55 76.85
CA PRO A 26 -7.56 -34.93 76.75
C PRO A 26 -6.83 -35.13 75.42
N ILE A 27 -5.67 -35.80 75.46
CA ILE A 27 -4.80 -36.00 74.30
C ILE A 27 -5.56 -36.64 73.14
N ALA A 28 -6.57 -37.46 73.44
CA ALA A 28 -7.48 -38.04 72.46
C ALA A 28 -8.26 -36.96 71.66
N ASP A 29 -8.76 -35.91 72.31
CA ASP A 29 -9.48 -34.82 71.66
C ASP A 29 -8.53 -33.92 70.86
N SER A 30 -7.31 -33.68 71.37
CA SER A 30 -6.27 -32.96 70.64
C SER A 30 -5.81 -33.73 69.39
N LEU A 31 -5.64 -35.05 69.50
CA LEU A 31 -5.33 -35.92 68.38
C LEU A 31 -6.48 -35.95 67.37
N LEU A 32 -7.72 -36.03 67.84
CA LEU A 32 -8.91 -35.99 66.97
C LEU A 32 -9.02 -34.63 66.27
N HIS A 33 -8.77 -33.54 66.96
CA HIS A 33 -8.77 -32.20 66.39
C HIS A 33 -7.67 -32.03 65.35
N SER A 34 -6.45 -32.47 65.65
CA SER A 34 -5.32 -32.47 64.71
C SER A 34 -5.62 -33.34 63.48
N ASN A 35 -6.18 -34.54 63.68
CA ASN A 35 -6.57 -35.42 62.59
C ASN A 35 -7.68 -34.80 61.71
N ASN A 36 -8.68 -34.17 62.32
CA ASN A 36 -9.72 -33.44 61.60
C ASN A 36 -9.16 -32.23 60.84
N ALA A 37 -8.23 -31.47 61.42
CA ALA A 37 -7.56 -30.36 60.76
C ALA A 37 -6.73 -30.84 59.56
N VAL A 38 -5.99 -31.94 59.72
CA VAL A 38 -5.24 -32.58 58.63
C VAL A 38 -6.19 -33.10 57.54
N SER A 39 -7.28 -33.77 57.91
CA SER A 39 -8.27 -34.29 56.96
C SER A 39 -8.98 -33.17 56.17
N ASN A 40 -9.32 -32.07 56.85
CA ASN A 40 -9.89 -30.88 56.21
C ASN A 40 -8.89 -30.19 55.28
N ALA A 41 -7.60 -30.12 55.65
CA ALA A 41 -6.56 -29.58 54.79
C ALA A 41 -6.33 -30.47 53.54
N VAL A 42 -6.32 -31.79 53.70
CA VAL A 42 -6.17 -32.75 52.60
C VAL A 42 -7.36 -32.70 51.64
N SER A 43 -8.59 -32.68 52.15
CA SER A 43 -9.79 -32.56 51.30
C SER A 43 -9.87 -31.21 50.58
N SER A 44 -9.49 -30.11 51.26
CA SER A 44 -9.39 -28.78 50.62
C SER A 44 -8.34 -28.78 49.51
N TYR A 45 -7.17 -29.41 49.73
CA TYR A 45 -6.14 -29.55 48.71
C TYR A 45 -6.60 -30.37 47.50
N GLU A 46 -7.31 -31.48 47.73
CA GLU A 46 -7.87 -32.32 46.65
C GLU A 46 -8.92 -31.56 45.81
N SER A 47 -9.74 -30.73 46.47
CA SER A 47 -10.69 -29.84 45.77
C SER A 47 -9.99 -28.78 44.92
N ILE A 48 -8.95 -28.14 45.44
CA ILE A 48 -8.14 -27.15 44.72
C ILE A 48 -7.42 -27.79 43.54
N LYS A 49 -6.84 -28.98 43.74
CA LYS A 49 -6.19 -29.76 42.69
C LYS A 49 -7.17 -30.08 41.56
N THR A 50 -8.38 -30.54 41.90
CA THR A 50 -9.43 -30.83 40.90
C THR A 50 -9.82 -29.59 40.10
N ILE A 51 -9.95 -28.43 40.75
CA ILE A 51 -10.23 -27.15 40.07
C ILE A 51 -9.07 -26.77 39.15
N PHE A 52 -7.83 -26.93 39.60
CA PHE A 52 -6.63 -26.62 38.81
C PHE A 52 -6.49 -27.54 37.58
N ASP A 53 -6.77 -28.83 37.75
CA ASP A 53 -6.82 -29.81 36.67
C ASP A 53 -7.90 -29.43 35.64
N ARG A 54 -9.06 -28.96 36.12
CA ARG A 54 -10.17 -28.50 35.27
C ARG A 54 -9.88 -27.17 34.56
N ILE A 55 -9.14 -26.25 35.18
CA ILE A 55 -8.65 -25.02 34.52
C ILE A 55 -7.63 -25.38 33.45
N THR A 56 -6.73 -26.33 33.72
CA THR A 56 -5.76 -26.82 32.73
C THR A 56 -6.46 -27.47 31.55
N LEU A 57 -7.51 -28.24 31.81
CA LEU A 57 -8.38 -28.83 30.79
C LEU A 57 -9.11 -27.76 29.97
N LEU A 58 -9.67 -26.73 30.62
CA LEU A 58 -10.32 -25.61 29.95
C LEU A 58 -9.34 -24.80 29.08
N GLY A 59 -8.11 -24.63 29.55
CA GLY A 59 -7.03 -24.03 28.77
C GLY A 59 -6.72 -24.82 27.50
N LYS A 60 -6.83 -26.16 27.54
CA LYS A 60 -6.71 -27.01 26.35
C LYS A 60 -7.90 -26.87 25.40
N PHE A 61 -9.13 -26.70 25.92
CA PHE A 61 -10.33 -26.50 25.10
C PHE A 61 -10.38 -25.12 24.43
N LEU A 62 -9.73 -24.12 25.03
CA LEU A 62 -9.61 -22.76 24.48
C LEU A 62 -8.42 -22.60 23.52
N ASP A 63 -7.59 -23.64 23.34
CA ASP A 63 -6.51 -23.63 22.37
C ASP A 63 -7.10 -23.73 20.94
N PRO A 64 -6.83 -22.77 20.04
CA PRO A 64 -7.27 -22.83 18.64
C PRO A 64 -6.88 -24.12 17.92
N THR A 65 -5.82 -24.78 18.40
CA THR A 65 -5.30 -26.04 17.86
C THR A 65 -6.20 -27.24 18.24
N TYR A 66 -6.95 -27.15 19.34
CA TYR A 66 -7.88 -28.21 19.77
C TYR A 66 -9.12 -28.27 18.87
N GLU A 67 -9.66 -27.11 18.49
CA GLU A 67 -10.77 -27.01 17.54
C GLU A 67 -10.34 -27.48 16.14
N ASP A 68 -9.09 -27.21 15.73
CA ASP A 68 -8.53 -27.67 14.46
C ASP A 68 -8.30 -29.20 14.44
N SER A 69 -8.13 -29.85 15.60
CA SER A 69 -8.08 -31.31 15.72
C SER A 69 -9.46 -31.97 15.79
N LEU A 70 -10.48 -31.26 16.30
CA LEU A 70 -11.85 -31.76 16.45
C LEU A 70 -12.71 -31.51 15.21
N ALA A 71 -12.34 -30.50 14.41
CA ALA A 71 -12.97 -30.23 13.12
C ALA A 71 -12.81 -31.45 12.20
N ASP A 72 -13.89 -32.20 12.08
CA ASP A 72 -14.01 -33.34 11.17
C ASP A 72 -13.58 -32.91 9.75
N ASN A 73 -12.88 -33.80 9.03
CA ASN A 73 -12.42 -33.52 7.67
C ASN A 73 -13.58 -33.06 6.77
N VAL A 74 -14.79 -33.54 7.03
CA VAL A 74 -16.02 -33.12 6.35
C VAL A 74 -16.32 -31.63 6.59
N THR A 75 -16.15 -31.14 7.82
CA THR A 75 -16.37 -29.73 8.18
C THR A 75 -15.33 -28.82 7.56
N LYS A 76 -14.05 -29.24 7.56
CA LYS A 76 -12.98 -28.50 6.86
C LYS A 76 -13.24 -28.42 5.35
N THR A 77 -13.66 -29.54 4.76
CA THR A 77 -14.02 -29.61 3.34
C THR A 77 -15.20 -28.69 3.03
N LYS A 78 -16.24 -28.72 3.85
CA LYS A 78 -17.41 -27.84 3.70
C LYS A 78 -17.04 -26.36 3.82
N MET A 79 -16.21 -26.00 4.80
CA MET A 79 -15.72 -24.63 4.98
C MET A 79 -14.89 -24.16 3.77
N VAL A 80 -14.06 -25.03 3.20
CA VAL A 80 -13.29 -24.73 1.97
C VAL A 80 -14.21 -24.57 0.75
N LEU A 81 -15.25 -25.41 0.61
CA LEU A 81 -16.23 -25.25 -0.47
C LEU A 81 -17.08 -23.98 -0.31
N GLU A 82 -17.51 -23.66 0.91
CA GLU A 82 -18.28 -22.43 1.18
C GLU A 82 -17.43 -21.17 0.94
N SER A 83 -16.14 -21.21 1.25
CA SER A 83 -15.20 -20.10 0.98
C SER A 83 -14.61 -20.11 -0.43
N GLU A 84 -14.91 -21.10 -1.27
CA GLU A 84 -14.32 -21.23 -2.61
C GLU A 84 -14.59 -19.99 -3.48
N SER A 85 -15.81 -19.46 -3.43
CA SER A 85 -16.19 -18.27 -4.21
C SER A 85 -15.36 -17.05 -3.81
N GLU A 86 -15.14 -16.85 -2.50
CA GLU A 86 -14.33 -15.76 -1.99
C GLU A 86 -12.85 -15.93 -2.35
N LEU A 87 -12.32 -17.16 -2.24
CA LEU A 87 -10.95 -17.49 -2.63
C LEU A 87 -10.72 -17.28 -4.13
N ARG A 88 -11.69 -17.65 -4.99
CA ARG A 88 -11.63 -17.40 -6.43
C ARG A 88 -11.66 -15.91 -6.75
N LEU A 89 -12.49 -15.14 -6.05
CA LEU A 89 -12.52 -13.68 -6.20
C LEU A 89 -11.18 -13.06 -5.79
N LEU A 90 -10.63 -13.46 -4.64
CA LEU A 90 -9.34 -12.98 -4.16
C LEU A 90 -8.20 -13.35 -5.11
N LEU A 91 -8.20 -14.58 -5.64
CA LEU A 91 -7.24 -15.02 -6.65
C LEU A 91 -7.32 -14.14 -7.90
N SER A 92 -8.52 -13.90 -8.43
CA SER A 92 -8.72 -13.04 -9.61
C SER A 92 -8.21 -11.62 -9.38
N GLN A 93 -8.50 -11.05 -8.19
CA GLN A 93 -8.01 -9.74 -7.80
C GLN A 93 -6.49 -9.72 -7.70
N LEU A 94 -5.88 -10.75 -7.13
CA LEU A 94 -4.42 -10.85 -6.96
C LEU A 94 -3.71 -11.05 -8.30
N THR A 95 -4.26 -11.87 -9.20
CA THR A 95 -3.76 -12.01 -10.58
C THR A 95 -3.80 -10.67 -11.30
N LYS A 96 -4.93 -9.95 -11.23
CA LYS A 96 -5.06 -8.62 -11.83
C LYS A 96 -4.07 -7.61 -11.23
N LEU A 97 -3.86 -7.66 -9.91
CA LEU A 97 -2.89 -6.81 -9.22
C LEU A 97 -1.46 -7.14 -9.67
N ASN A 98 -1.12 -8.42 -9.84
CA ASN A 98 0.20 -8.85 -10.31
C ASN A 98 0.45 -8.44 -11.77
N GLU A 99 -0.54 -8.57 -12.65
CA GLU A 99 -0.49 -8.06 -14.03
C GLU A 99 -0.29 -6.54 -14.07
N MET A 100 -1.03 -5.81 -13.24
CA MET A 100 -0.87 -4.35 -13.11
C MET A 100 0.46 -3.96 -12.47
N ASN A 101 1.00 -4.75 -11.54
CA ASN A 101 2.29 -4.49 -10.89
C ASN A 101 3.46 -4.58 -11.88
N ASN A 102 3.40 -5.48 -12.86
CA ASN A 102 4.37 -5.49 -13.97
C ASN A 102 4.28 -4.22 -14.82
N SER A 103 3.11 -3.59 -14.90
CA SER A 103 2.91 -2.32 -15.62
C SER A 103 3.25 -1.09 -14.77
N LEU A 104 3.06 -1.16 -13.44
CA LEU A 104 3.35 -0.09 -12.49
C LEU A 104 4.82 -0.03 -12.06
N SER A 105 5.51 -1.17 -12.04
CA SER A 105 6.94 -1.26 -11.70
C SER A 105 7.86 -0.76 -12.83
N GLY A 106 7.28 -0.25 -13.92
CA GLY A 106 8.00 0.11 -15.12
C GLY A 106 8.92 1.33 -14.93
N GLU A 107 10.21 1.10 -15.18
CA GLU A 107 11.20 2.05 -15.71
C GLU A 107 10.65 3.24 -16.53
N PRO A 108 9.59 3.13 -17.36
CA PRO A 108 8.91 4.27 -17.96
C PRO A 108 8.54 5.41 -17.00
N PHE A 109 8.05 5.13 -15.78
CA PHE A 109 7.71 6.20 -14.81
C PHE A 109 8.95 6.87 -14.21
N LYS A 110 10.07 6.14 -14.11
CA LYS A 110 11.34 6.67 -13.64
C LYS A 110 11.97 7.66 -14.63
N ASN A 111 11.70 7.47 -15.92
CA ASN A 111 12.23 8.31 -17.00
C ASN A 111 11.37 9.53 -17.33
N VAL A 112 10.19 9.71 -16.69
CA VAL A 112 9.28 10.85 -16.94
C VAL A 112 9.96 12.21 -16.75
N PRO A 113 10.78 12.46 -15.71
CA PRO A 113 11.47 13.75 -15.58
C PRO A 113 12.46 14.02 -16.72
N SER A 114 13.16 12.98 -17.20
CA SER A 114 14.09 13.07 -18.33
C SER A 114 13.37 13.35 -19.65
N LEU A 115 12.25 12.66 -19.89
CA LEU A 115 11.39 12.92 -21.06
C LEU A 115 10.80 14.33 -21.03
N THR A 116 10.43 14.83 -19.84
CA THR A 116 9.86 16.17 -19.68
C THR A 116 10.90 17.25 -20.04
N GLU A 117 12.15 17.08 -19.62
CA GLU A 117 13.22 18.01 -19.97
C GLU A 117 13.58 17.96 -21.46
N GLN A 118 13.57 16.77 -22.08
CA GLN A 118 13.74 16.64 -23.53
C GLN A 118 12.58 17.30 -24.30
N LEU A 119 11.35 17.08 -23.86
CA LEU A 119 10.16 17.68 -24.46
C LEU A 119 10.19 19.21 -24.32
N ARG A 120 10.64 19.75 -23.18
CA ARG A 120 10.83 21.19 -22.97
C ARG A 120 11.80 21.78 -23.98
N LYS A 121 12.96 21.13 -24.19
CA LYS A 121 13.96 21.56 -25.19
C LYS A 121 13.41 21.53 -26.62
N VAL A 122 12.68 20.46 -26.97
CA VAL A 122 12.03 20.35 -28.28
C VAL A 122 10.96 21.42 -28.46
N SER A 123 10.15 21.70 -27.43
CA SER A 123 9.14 22.75 -27.47
C SER A 123 9.76 24.13 -27.65
N GLU A 124 10.84 24.43 -26.94
CA GLU A 124 11.58 25.69 -27.08
C GLU A 124 12.16 25.84 -28.51
N ALA A 125 12.75 24.78 -29.05
CA ALA A 125 13.24 24.77 -30.43
C ALA A 125 12.10 24.94 -31.45
N ALA A 126 10.96 24.29 -31.25
CA ALA A 126 9.80 24.40 -32.13
C ALA A 126 9.23 25.82 -32.15
N ILE A 127 9.14 26.48 -30.99
CA ILE A 127 8.72 27.88 -30.88
C ILE A 127 9.69 28.78 -31.65
N LYS A 128 11.00 28.57 -31.49
CA LYS A 128 12.02 29.35 -32.21
C LYS A 128 11.91 29.19 -33.72
N THR A 129 11.81 27.95 -34.21
CA THR A 129 11.64 27.67 -35.64
C THR A 129 10.35 28.29 -36.19
N GLN A 130 9.26 28.28 -35.41
CA GLN A 130 8.01 28.92 -35.82
C GLN A 130 8.18 30.44 -35.98
N GLU A 131 8.88 31.10 -35.06
CA GLU A 131 9.14 32.54 -35.15
C GLU A 131 10.03 32.87 -36.36
N GLU A 132 11.07 32.07 -36.63
CA GLU A 132 11.92 32.21 -37.81
C GLU A 132 11.13 32.04 -39.11
N CYS A 133 10.27 31.02 -39.21
CA CYS A 133 9.37 30.82 -40.35
C CYS A 133 8.43 32.02 -40.56
N ASN A 134 7.80 32.50 -39.49
CA ASN A 134 6.93 33.68 -39.56
C ASN A 134 7.68 34.92 -40.04
N GLN A 135 8.92 35.11 -39.61
CA GLN A 135 9.73 36.25 -40.04
C GLN A 135 10.11 36.15 -41.53
N ILE A 136 10.49 34.96 -42.00
CA ILE A 136 10.78 34.71 -43.41
C ILE A 136 9.53 34.95 -44.26
N GLU A 137 8.36 34.50 -43.81
CA GLU A 137 7.08 34.75 -44.50
C GLU A 137 6.79 36.25 -44.63
N ARG A 138 6.95 37.02 -43.55
CA ARG A 138 6.79 38.48 -43.56
C ARG A 138 7.75 39.15 -44.56
N ASN A 139 9.02 38.73 -44.55
CA ASN A 139 10.03 39.26 -45.46
C ASN A 139 9.69 38.93 -46.93
N ALA A 140 9.28 37.69 -47.21
CA ALA A 140 8.88 37.26 -48.54
C ALA A 140 7.64 38.02 -49.04
N ARG A 141 6.65 38.24 -48.17
CA ARG A 141 5.45 39.04 -48.49
C ARG A 141 5.83 40.48 -48.82
N THR A 142 6.67 41.11 -47.99
CA THR A 142 7.16 42.49 -48.21
C THR A 142 7.92 42.59 -49.54
N LEU A 143 8.79 41.62 -49.85
CA LEU A 143 9.53 41.58 -51.10
C LEU A 143 8.58 41.44 -52.31
N MET A 144 7.56 40.59 -52.19
CA MET A 144 6.57 40.39 -53.25
C MET A 144 5.71 41.64 -53.49
N GLU A 145 5.35 42.35 -52.43
CA GLU A 145 4.65 43.65 -52.51
C GLU A 145 5.52 44.71 -53.22
N ASN A 146 6.78 44.82 -52.82
CA ASN A 146 7.75 45.73 -53.46
C ASN A 146 7.96 45.39 -54.93
N TYR A 147 8.11 44.10 -55.25
CA TYR A 147 8.24 43.64 -56.64
C TYR A 147 7.00 43.99 -57.47
N SER A 148 5.80 43.76 -56.92
CA SER A 148 4.54 44.13 -57.58
C SER A 148 4.45 45.64 -57.86
N LEU A 149 4.89 46.46 -56.90
CA LEU A 149 4.93 47.91 -57.05
C LEU A 149 5.91 48.35 -58.15
N VAL A 150 7.13 47.79 -58.14
CA VAL A 150 8.15 48.07 -59.17
C VAL A 150 7.63 47.65 -60.55
N LEU A 151 7.03 46.47 -60.67
CA LEU A 151 6.47 45.98 -61.94
C LEU A 151 5.37 46.90 -62.48
N ARG A 152 4.46 47.38 -61.62
CA ARG A 152 3.42 48.34 -62.03
C ARG A 152 4.02 49.66 -62.49
N THR A 153 5.03 50.15 -61.78
CA THR A 153 5.73 51.41 -62.11
C THR A 153 6.47 51.27 -63.44
N MET A 154 7.16 50.15 -63.65
CA MET A 154 7.83 49.84 -64.90
C MET A 154 6.85 49.73 -66.06
N ASN A 155 5.74 49.00 -65.90
CA ASN A 155 4.73 48.89 -66.93
C ASN A 155 4.14 50.27 -67.29
N ARG A 156 3.89 51.12 -66.28
CA ARG A 156 3.47 52.51 -66.51
C ARG A 156 4.53 53.33 -67.26
N SER A 157 5.81 53.19 -66.92
CA SER A 157 6.89 53.89 -67.63
C SER A 157 7.00 53.44 -69.09
N LEU A 158 6.83 52.14 -69.38
CA LEU A 158 6.83 51.62 -70.75
C LEU A 158 5.65 52.17 -71.55
N LEU A 159 4.44 52.23 -70.97
CA LEU A 159 3.29 52.86 -71.62
C LEU A 159 3.51 54.36 -71.88
N LEU A 160 4.16 55.08 -70.97
CA LEU A 160 4.51 56.49 -71.18
C LEU A 160 5.53 56.66 -72.30
N PHE A 161 6.55 55.79 -72.36
CA PHE A 161 7.51 55.81 -73.47
C PHE A 161 6.85 55.48 -74.81
N ASP A 162 5.94 54.50 -74.83
CA ASP A 162 5.18 54.14 -76.04
C ASP A 162 4.31 55.29 -76.55
N ALA A 163 3.64 56.02 -75.63
CA ALA A 163 2.88 57.21 -75.98
C ALA A 163 3.75 58.33 -76.56
N VAL A 164 4.92 58.59 -75.95
CA VAL A 164 5.87 59.60 -76.45
C VAL A 164 6.45 59.19 -77.81
N LEU A 165 6.77 57.91 -78.00
CA LEU A 165 7.26 57.39 -79.29
C LEU A 165 6.18 57.52 -80.37
N SER A 166 4.93 57.17 -80.05
CA SER A 166 3.79 57.32 -80.98
C SER A 166 3.59 58.77 -81.41
N GLU A 167 3.68 59.74 -80.47
CA GLU A 167 3.56 61.17 -80.79
C GLU A 167 4.70 61.65 -81.71
N ILE A 168 5.91 61.15 -81.52
CA ILE A 168 7.05 61.46 -82.39
C ILE A 168 6.85 60.86 -83.79
N GLU A 169 6.43 59.59 -83.87
CA GLU A 169 6.15 58.91 -85.14
C GLU A 169 5.02 59.58 -85.93
N GLU A 170 3.94 60.00 -85.27
CA GLU A 170 2.83 60.72 -85.89
C GLU A 170 3.29 62.07 -86.44
N ASN A 171 4.08 62.82 -85.68
CA ASN A 171 4.66 64.09 -86.15
C ASN A 171 5.64 63.91 -87.32
N ASP A 172 6.38 62.80 -87.37
CA ASP A 172 7.30 62.50 -88.47
C ASP A 172 6.55 62.07 -89.74
N GLN A 173 5.47 61.27 -89.60
CA GLN A 173 4.59 60.92 -90.72
C GLN A 173 3.82 62.13 -91.27
N VAL A 174 3.35 63.04 -90.42
CA VAL A 174 2.68 64.27 -90.85
C VAL A 174 3.63 65.16 -91.66
N LYS A 175 4.90 65.29 -91.25
CA LYS A 175 5.90 66.03 -92.04
C LYS A 175 6.15 65.38 -93.40
N LYS A 176 6.23 64.05 -93.45
CA LYS A 176 6.48 63.32 -94.69
C LYS A 176 5.34 63.42 -95.71
N ASN A 177 4.08 63.53 -95.25
CA ASN A 177 2.90 63.73 -96.10
C ASN A 177 2.68 65.19 -96.54
N ILE A 178 3.41 66.15 -95.96
CA ILE A 178 3.38 67.58 -96.37
C ILE A 178 4.44 67.88 -97.44
N ASP A 179 5.49 67.05 -97.53
CA ASP A 179 6.60 67.17 -98.48
C ASP A 179 6.44 66.30 -99.76
N GLU A 180 5.31 65.59 -99.94
CA GLU A 180 4.85 64.99 -101.22
C GLU A 180 3.82 65.89 -101.92
#